data_AF-A0A957C4R6-F1
#
_entry.id   AF-A0A957C4R6-F1
#
_cell.length_a   1.000
_cell.length_b   1.000
_cell.length_c   1.000
_cell.angle_alpha   90.00
_cell.angle_beta   90.00
_cell.angle_gamma   90.00
#
_symmetry.space_group_name_H-M   'P 1'
#
loop_
_entity.id
_entity.type
_entity.pdbx_description
1 polymer ?
#
loop_
_entity_poly.entity_id
_entity_poly.type
_entity_poly.pdbx_seq_one_letter_code
_entity_poly.pdbx_strand_id
1 'polypeptide(L)'
;MQLYSTRTQEKEQVHLDRQIGIYCCGITPYDTTHLGHAFTFLHVDVLARLLRRLGAKVTYVQNLTDVDDDLLKKARELGTGYKELAFSQTERFLADLHAINISEPDRYVQATDHIPEMVALIRSLLDA
;
A
#
# COMPACT_ATOMS: atom_id res chain seq x y z
N MET A 1 -10.10 20.02 -9.24
CA MET A 1 -10.35 18.57 -9.34
C MET A 1 -11.10 18.17 -8.08
N GLN A 2 -12.12 17.33 -8.19
CA GLN A 2 -12.85 16.83 -7.03
C GLN A 2 -12.67 15.32 -6.88
N LEU A 3 -12.59 14.84 -5.64
CA LEU A 3 -12.57 13.42 -5.28
C LEU A 3 -13.76 13.11 -4.38
N TYR A 4 -14.31 11.90 -4.51
CA TYR A 4 -15.32 11.43 -3.59
C TYR A 4 -14.69 11.07 -2.24
N SER A 5 -15.23 11.62 -1.16
CA SER A 5 -14.78 11.38 0.20
C SER A 5 -15.73 10.41 0.87
N THR A 6 -15.26 9.19 1.17
CA THR A 6 -16.07 8.19 1.88
C THR A 6 -16.50 8.67 3.27
N ARG A 7 -15.74 9.58 3.90
CA ARG A 7 -16.04 10.15 5.22
C ARG A 7 -17.27 11.07 5.21
N THR A 8 -17.39 11.91 4.18
CA THR A 8 -18.49 12.90 4.08
C THR A 8 -19.59 12.46 3.11
N GLN A 9 -19.31 11.43 2.30
CA GLN A 9 -20.15 10.94 1.21
C GLN A 9 -20.41 11.97 0.10
N GLU A 10 -19.52 12.95 -0.04
CA GLU A 10 -19.61 14.03 -1.02
C GLU A 10 -18.36 14.14 -1.89
N LYS A 11 -18.46 14.90 -2.97
CA LYS A 11 -17.31 15.27 -3.80
C LYS A 11 -16.64 16.50 -3.21
N GLU A 12 -15.42 16.34 -2.72
CA GLU A 12 -14.63 17.40 -2.11
C GLU A 12 -13.55 17.91 -3.07
N GLN A 13 -13.28 19.22 -3.02
CA GLN A 13 -12.24 19.84 -3.82
C GLN A 13 -10.85 19.46 -3.29
N VAL A 14 -9.98 18.99 -4.19
CA VAL A 14 -8.56 18.78 -3.88
C VAL A 14 -7.79 20.09 -4.08
N HIS A 15 -7.04 20.48 -3.05
CA HIS A 15 -6.19 21.68 -3.05
C HIS A 15 -4.79 21.33 -3.58
N LEU A 16 -4.50 21.73 -4.83
CA LEU A 16 -3.27 21.35 -5.54
C LEU A 16 -2.05 22.21 -5.19
N ASP A 17 -2.27 23.35 -4.52
CA ASP A 17 -1.26 24.26 -4.02
C ASP A 17 -0.49 23.72 -2.80
N ARG A 18 -0.93 22.59 -2.25
CA ARG A 18 -0.33 21.92 -1.08
C ARG A 18 0.40 20.66 -1.48
N GLN A 19 1.33 20.22 -0.63
CA GLN A 19 1.87 18.87 -0.71
C GLN A 19 0.75 17.86 -0.36
N ILE A 20 0.55 16.87 -1.22
CA ILE A 20 -0.48 15.84 -1.07
C ILE A 20 0.19 14.52 -0.69
N GLY A 21 -0.18 13.98 0.48
CA GLY A 21 0.14 12.62 0.87
C GLY A 21 -0.95 11.65 0.39
N ILE A 22 -0.54 10.56 -0.25
CA ILE A 22 -1.43 9.44 -0.60
C ILE A 22 -0.91 8.22 0.14
N TYR A 23 -1.75 7.60 0.96
CA TYR A 23 -1.50 6.27 1.51
C TYR A 23 -2.49 5.29 0.88
N CYS A 24 -1.99 4.19 0.34
CA CYS A 24 -2.82 3.07 -0.10
C CYS A 24 -2.37 1.81 0.64
N CYS A 25 -3.32 1.06 1.20
CA CYS A 25 -3.03 -0.25 1.75
C CYS A 25 -2.48 -1.15 0.65
N GLY A 26 -1.31 -1.75 0.86
CA GLY A 26 -0.77 -2.76 -0.05
C GLY A 26 -1.28 -4.15 0.27
N ILE A 27 -0.52 -5.15 -0.17
CA ILE A 27 -0.92 -6.56 -0.09
C ILE A 27 -0.40 -7.25 1.18
N THR A 28 -1.04 -8.37 1.52
CA THR A 28 -0.43 -9.43 2.33
C THR A 28 0.16 -10.47 1.36
N PRO A 29 1.48 -10.65 1.28
CA PRO A 29 2.14 -11.40 0.20
C PRO A 29 2.13 -12.91 0.43
N TYR A 30 0.95 -13.51 0.58
CA TYR A 30 0.79 -14.97 0.76
C TYR A 30 0.37 -15.71 -0.53
N ASP A 31 -0.10 -14.98 -1.55
CA ASP A 31 -0.56 -15.54 -2.82
C ASP A 31 -0.34 -14.55 -3.98
N THR A 32 -0.62 -15.04 -5.18
CA THR A 32 -0.48 -14.35 -6.47
C THR A 32 -1.36 -13.12 -6.62
N THR A 33 -0.88 -12.15 -7.41
CA THR A 33 -1.62 -10.94 -7.75
C THR A 33 -2.85 -11.28 -8.60
N HIS A 34 -4.05 -10.99 -8.09
CA HIS A 34 -5.28 -11.13 -8.87
C HIS A 34 -5.77 -9.78 -9.42
N LEU A 35 -6.73 -9.80 -10.35
CA LEU A 35 -7.24 -8.60 -11.03
C LEU A 35 -7.82 -7.55 -10.06
N GLY A 36 -8.34 -7.95 -8.89
CA GLY A 36 -8.74 -7.00 -7.85
C GLY A 36 -7.59 -6.11 -7.34
N HIS A 37 -6.38 -6.66 -7.19
CA HIS A 37 -5.19 -5.89 -6.82
C HIS A 37 -4.81 -4.94 -7.95
N ALA A 38 -4.71 -5.46 -9.18
CA ALA A 38 -4.37 -4.66 -10.35
C ALA A 38 -5.34 -3.48 -10.53
N PHE A 39 -6.65 -3.71 -10.36
CA PHE A 39 -7.66 -2.65 -10.42
C PHE A 39 -7.40 -1.55 -9.38
N THR A 40 -7.18 -1.91 -8.11
CA THR A 40 -6.92 -0.94 -7.04
C THR A 40 -5.66 -0.13 -7.30
N PHE A 41 -4.54 -0.79 -7.60
CA PHE A 41 -3.27 -0.10 -7.77
C PHE A 41 -3.21 0.72 -9.05
N LEU A 42 -3.94 0.33 -10.10
CA LEU A 42 -4.13 1.16 -11.29
C LEU A 42 -4.83 2.48 -10.95
N HIS A 43 -5.90 2.44 -10.14
CA HIS A 43 -6.62 3.67 -9.76
C HIS A 43 -5.73 4.62 -8.97
N VAL A 44 -4.92 4.10 -8.05
CA VAL A 44 -4.01 4.90 -7.24
C VAL A 44 -2.87 5.47 -8.08
N ASP A 45 -2.29 4.68 -8.99
CA ASP A 45 -1.26 5.14 -9.93
C ASP A 45 -1.80 6.25 -10.85
N VAL A 46 -2.99 6.06 -11.45
CA VAL A 46 -3.65 7.08 -12.27
C VAL A 46 -3.91 8.36 -11.47
N LEU A 47 -4.38 8.24 -10.23
CA LEU A 47 -4.60 9.38 -9.35
C LEU A 47 -3.29 10.13 -9.06
N ALA A 48 -2.24 9.43 -8.66
CA ALA A 48 -0.94 10.01 -8.37
C ALA A 48 -0.35 10.70 -9.61
N ARG A 49 -0.41 10.05 -10.79
CA ARG A 49 0.03 10.63 -12.07
C ARG A 49 -0.77 11.88 -12.44
N LEU A 50 -2.08 11.85 -12.27
CA LEU A 50 -2.95 12.99 -12.57
C LEU A 50 -2.64 14.18 -11.65
N LEU A 51 -2.51 13.96 -10.35
CA LEU A 51 -2.19 15.02 -9.38
C LEU A 51 -0.82 15.64 -9.68
N ARG A 52 0.21 14.82 -9.96
CA ARG A 52 1.52 15.31 -10.39
C ARG A 52 1.43 16.11 -11.69
N ARG A 53 0.67 15.63 -12.68
CA ARG A 53 0.44 16.35 -13.95
C ARG A 53 -0.26 17.70 -13.77
N LEU A 54 -1.14 17.82 -12.76
CA LEU A 54 -1.82 19.06 -12.41
C LEU A 54 -0.96 20.01 -11.55
N GLY A 55 0.31 19.67 -11.30
CA GLY A 55 1.27 20.52 -10.60
C GLY A 55 1.36 20.30 -9.10
N ALA A 56 0.63 19.34 -8.53
CA ALA A 56 0.73 19.05 -7.10
C ALA A 56 2.02 18.28 -6.78
N LYS A 57 2.64 18.61 -5.64
CA LYS A 57 3.72 17.82 -5.07
C LYS A 57 3.12 16.62 -4.33
N VAL A 58 3.27 15.42 -4.89
CA VAL A 58 2.69 14.19 -4.34
C VAL A 58 3.76 13.37 -3.62
N THR A 59 3.40 12.80 -2.47
CA THR A 59 4.13 11.71 -1.82
C THR A 59 3.19 10.52 -1.67
N TYR A 60 3.44 9.47 -2.44
CA TYR A 60 2.68 8.23 -2.43
C TYR A 60 3.39 7.16 -1.60
N VAL A 61 2.71 6.65 -0.58
CA VAL A 61 3.16 5.61 0.33
C VAL A 61 2.26 4.38 0.17
N GLN A 62 2.85 3.20 0.11
CA GLN A 62 2.17 1.92 0.17
C GLN A 62 2.90 1.01 1.15
N ASN A 63 2.15 0.27 1.97
CA ASN A 63 2.75 -0.72 2.88
C ASN A 63 2.83 -2.11 2.24
N LEU A 64 3.63 -2.98 2.82
CA LEU A 64 3.60 -4.43 2.62
C LEU A 64 3.29 -5.08 3.98
N THR A 65 2.22 -5.85 4.06
CA THR A 65 1.85 -6.59 5.28
C THR A 65 2.64 -7.90 5.32
N ASP A 66 3.95 -7.83 5.56
CA ASP A 66 4.90 -8.96 5.49
C ASP A 66 4.89 -9.88 6.73
N VAL A 67 3.91 -9.67 7.62
CA VAL A 67 3.59 -10.54 8.74
C VAL A 67 2.08 -10.52 8.97
N ASP A 68 1.44 -11.69 8.85
CA ASP A 68 0.00 -11.86 8.98
C ASP A 68 -0.34 -13.34 9.22
N ASP A 69 -1.50 -13.62 9.84
CA ASP A 69 -1.95 -14.99 10.13
C ASP A 69 -2.12 -15.84 8.87
N ASP A 70 -2.64 -15.26 7.78
CA ASP A 70 -2.83 -15.98 6.52
C ASP A 70 -1.50 -16.32 5.85
N LEU A 71 -0.53 -15.41 5.92
CA LEU A 71 0.83 -15.64 5.45
C LEU A 71 1.52 -16.75 6.26
N LEU A 72 1.43 -16.71 7.59
CA LEU A 72 2.00 -17.73 8.47
C LEU A 72 1.36 -19.11 8.22
N LYS A 73 0.05 -19.15 8.02
CA LYS A 73 -0.69 -20.37 7.69
C LYS A 73 -0.25 -20.93 6.35
N LYS A 74 -0.19 -20.10 5.31
CA LYS A 74 0.21 -20.52 3.97
C LYS A 74 1.65 -21.04 3.93
N ALA A 75 2.56 -20.38 4.63
CA ALA A 75 3.95 -20.81 4.74
C ALA A 75 4.06 -22.22 5.35
N ARG A 76 3.27 -22.52 6.40
CA ARG A 76 3.20 -23.87 7.00
C ARG A 76 2.64 -24.91 6.03
N GLU A 77 1.59 -24.58 5.28
CA GLU A 77 1.01 -25.49 4.27
C GLU A 77 2.01 -25.85 3.17
N LEU A 78 2.85 -24.90 2.77
CA LEU A 78 3.86 -25.06 1.73
C LEU A 78 5.20 -25.61 2.26
N GLY A 79 5.38 -25.72 3.58
CA GLY A 79 6.64 -26.15 4.19
C GLY A 79 7.82 -25.18 3.98
N THR A 80 7.56 -23.88 3.82
CA THR A 80 8.56 -22.82 3.60
C THR A 80 8.57 -21.80 4.74
N GLY A 81 9.64 -21.00 4.84
CA GLY A 81 9.71 -19.89 5.79
C GLY A 81 8.77 -18.75 5.37
N TYR A 82 8.03 -18.16 6.31
CA TYR A 82 7.07 -17.10 5.98
C TYR A 82 7.73 -15.86 5.33
N LYS A 83 8.98 -15.54 5.72
CA LYS A 83 9.76 -14.46 5.10
C LYS A 83 10.15 -14.78 3.66
N GLU A 84 10.50 -16.03 3.39
CA GLU A 84 10.83 -16.50 2.03
C GLU A 84 9.58 -16.47 1.14
N LEU A 85 8.44 -16.92 1.67
CA LEU A 85 7.15 -16.80 0.99
C LEU A 85 6.81 -15.34 0.70
N ALA A 86 6.85 -14.47 1.71
CA ALA A 86 6.56 -13.04 1.56
C ALA A 86 7.45 -12.36 0.53
N PHE A 87 8.76 -12.65 0.55
CA PHE A 87 9.71 -12.12 -0.42
C PHE A 87 9.36 -12.56 -1.84
N SER A 88 9.18 -13.87 -2.07
CA SER A 88 8.88 -14.42 -3.40
C SER A 88 7.56 -13.89 -3.99
N GLN A 89 6.52 -13.73 -3.16
CA GLN A 89 5.25 -13.18 -3.61
C GLN A 89 5.32 -11.67 -3.83
N THR A 90 6.12 -10.95 -3.04
CA THR A 90 6.36 -9.51 -3.24
C THR A 90 7.09 -9.26 -4.56
N GLU A 91 8.13 -10.03 -4.88
CA GLU A 91 8.82 -9.93 -6.17
C GLU A 91 7.88 -10.18 -7.35
N ARG A 92 7.04 -11.21 -7.24
CA ARG A 92 6.01 -11.51 -8.25
C ARG A 92 5.01 -10.35 -8.39
N PHE A 93 4.52 -9.83 -7.27
CA PHE A 93 3.59 -8.70 -7.25
C PHE A 93 4.15 -7.45 -7.94
N LEU A 94 5.40 -7.07 -7.63
CA LEU A 94 6.05 -5.93 -8.27
C LEU A 94 6.25 -6.17 -9.77
N ALA A 95 6.64 -7.38 -10.16
CA ALA A 95 6.76 -7.75 -11.57
C ALA A 95 5.42 -7.66 -12.31
N ASP A 96 4.32 -8.11 -11.70
CA ASP A 96 2.98 -8.03 -12.28
C ASP A 96 2.54 -6.56 -12.46
N LEU A 97 2.78 -5.69 -11.47
CA LEU A 97 2.47 -4.26 -11.58
C LEU A 97 3.30 -3.58 -12.68
N HIS A 98 4.59 -3.89 -12.77
CA HIS A 98 5.47 -3.36 -13.81
C HIS A 98 5.05 -3.80 -15.20
N ALA A 99 4.60 -5.05 -15.37
CA ALA A 99 4.12 -5.55 -16.65
C ALA A 99 2.91 -4.75 -17.20
N ILE A 100 2.14 -4.10 -16.32
CA ILE A 100 1.01 -3.24 -16.69
C ILE A 100 1.29 -1.75 -16.49
N ASN A 101 2.56 -1.36 -16.40
CA ASN A 101 3.01 0.04 -16.30
C ASN A 101 2.46 0.82 -15.09
N ILE A 102 2.18 0.12 -13.99
CA ILE A 102 1.89 0.74 -12.70
C ILE A 102 3.22 1.13 -12.06
N SER A 103 3.33 2.39 -11.61
CA SER A 103 4.54 2.87 -10.95
C SER A 103 4.64 2.36 -9.52
N GLU A 104 5.86 2.17 -9.03
CA GLU A 104 6.12 2.00 -7.62
C GLU A 104 5.73 3.24 -6.80
N PRO A 105 5.36 3.09 -5.51
CA PRO A 105 5.17 4.21 -4.61
C PRO A 105 6.48 4.96 -4.33
N ASP A 106 6.39 6.22 -3.91
CA ASP A 106 7.58 6.99 -3.47
C ASP A 106 8.19 6.38 -2.19
N ARG A 107 7.37 5.70 -1.40
CA ARG A 107 7.78 4.91 -0.22
C ARG A 107 7.03 3.58 -0.22
N TYR A 108 7.78 2.49 -0.27
CA TYR A 108 7.28 1.14 -0.06
C TYR A 108 7.82 0.63 1.28
N VAL A 109 6.93 0.38 2.24
CA VAL A 109 7.33 0.14 3.64
C VAL A 109 6.80 -1.19 4.17
N GLN A 110 7.66 -1.97 4.82
CA GLN A 110 7.26 -3.26 5.40
C GLN A 110 6.68 -3.06 6.79
N ALA A 111 5.69 -3.88 7.16
CA ALA A 111 5.12 -3.84 8.50
C ALA A 111 6.18 -4.18 9.55
N THR A 112 7.04 -5.17 9.28
CA THR A 112 8.09 -5.57 10.23
C THR A 112 9.17 -4.52 10.48
N ASP A 113 9.39 -3.59 9.54
CA ASP A 113 10.33 -2.48 9.69
C ASP A 113 9.83 -1.39 10.65
N HIS A 114 8.52 -1.34 10.92
CA HIS A 114 7.87 -0.28 11.71
C HIS A 114 7.28 -0.75 13.05
N ILE A 115 7.71 -1.92 13.53
CA ILE A 115 7.31 -2.45 14.84
C ILE A 115 7.58 -1.46 15.99
N PRO A 116 8.75 -0.77 16.07
CA PRO A 116 9.00 0.20 17.14
C PRO A 116 7.95 1.33 17.19
N GLU A 117 7.55 1.85 16.03
CA GLU A 117 6.53 2.90 15.90
C GLU A 117 5.15 2.39 16.29
N MET A 118 4.79 1.17 15.89
CA MET A 118 3.54 0.52 16.32
C MET A 118 3.49 0.39 17.85
N VAL A 119 4.58 -0.08 18.47
CA VAL A 119 4.67 -0.20 19.95
C VAL A 119 4.56 1.17 20.62
N ALA A 120 5.22 2.19 20.08
CA ALA A 120 5.15 3.56 20.62
C ALA A 120 3.72 4.12 20.55
N LEU A 121 3.02 3.92 19.42
CA LEU A 121 1.63 4.34 19.26
C LEU A 121 0.71 3.62 20.25
N ILE A 122 0.84 2.29 20.39
CA ILE A 122 0.05 1.51 21.37
C ILE A 122 0.25 2.04 22.78
N ARG A 123 1.50 2.35 23.19
CA ARG A 123 1.78 2.94 24.50
C ARG A 123 1.06 4.27 24.69
N SER A 124 1.15 5.17 23.71
CA SER A 124 0.48 6.48 23.79
C SER A 124 -1.05 6.38 23.93
N LEU A 125 -1.66 5.33 23.36
CA LEU A 125 -3.10 5.09 23.46
C LEU A 125 -3.51 4.50 24.82
N LEU A 126 -2.60 3.81 25.51
CA LEU A 126 -2.84 3.29 26.86
C LEU A 126 -2.67 4.36 27.94
N ASP A 127 -1.82 5.36 27.68
CA ASP A 127 -1.53 6.47 28.59
C ASP A 127 -2.58 7.60 28.52
N ALA A 128 -3.52 7.54 27.57
CA ALA A 128 -4.59 8.52 27.34
C ALA A 128 -5.88 8.18 28.09
#